data_AF-A0A5N7ZKY4-F1
#
_entry.id   AF-A0A5N7ZKY4-F1
#
_cell.length_a   1.000
_cell.length_b   1.000
_cell.length_c   1.000
_cell.angle_alpha   90.00
_cell.angle_beta   90.00
_cell.angle_gamma   90.00
#
_symmetry.space_group_name_H-M   'P 1'
#
loop_
_entity.id
_entity.type
_entity.pdbx_description
1 polymer ?
#
loop_
_entity_poly.entity_id
_entity_poly.type
_entity_poly.pdbx_seq_one_letter_code
_entity_poly.pdbx_strand_id
1 'polypeptide(L)'
;PARGALGGQAGAGGQLALAGGRALQAKGRQLVPAGERLVVHTPGGGGLGDPATRDPARLERDVRDGLVSAGQALHAYRQAAARP
;
A
#
# COMPACT_ATOMS: atom_id res chain seq x y z
N PRO A 1 -1.53 0.69 -11.28
CA PRO A 1 -0.60 0.49 -10.15
C PRO A 1 0.59 -0.37 -10.60
N ALA A 2 1.69 -0.38 -9.85
CA ALA A 2 2.80 -1.28 -10.14
C ALA A 2 2.34 -2.74 -10.00
N ARG A 3 2.56 -3.56 -11.02
CA ARG A 3 2.22 -4.99 -10.99
C ARG A 3 3.26 -5.73 -10.14
N GLY A 4 2.80 -6.72 -9.37
CA GLY A 4 3.71 -7.66 -8.72
C GLY A 4 4.30 -8.66 -9.71
N ALA A 5 5.29 -9.43 -9.26
CA ALA A 5 5.99 -10.44 -10.06
C ALA A 5 6.19 -11.74 -9.27
N LEU A 6 6.27 -12.87 -9.97
CA LEU A 6 6.55 -14.20 -9.41
C LEU A 6 5.60 -14.59 -8.24
N GLY A 7 4.30 -14.28 -8.36
CA GLY A 7 3.31 -14.52 -7.30
C GLY A 7 3.10 -13.34 -6.35
N GLY A 8 3.87 -12.26 -6.49
CA GLY A 8 3.70 -11.04 -5.71
C GLY A 8 2.43 -10.26 -6.07
N GLN A 9 1.89 -9.55 -5.08
CA GLN A 9 0.68 -8.72 -5.24
C GLN A 9 1.00 -7.36 -5.87
N ALA A 10 -0.02 -6.73 -6.47
CA ALA A 10 0.11 -5.37 -6.99
C ALA A 10 0.30 -4.35 -5.86
N GLY A 11 1.06 -3.29 -6.13
CA GLY A 11 1.24 -2.18 -5.19
C GLY A 11 -0.02 -1.32 -5.05
N ALA A 12 -0.11 -0.58 -3.95
CA ALA A 12 -1.16 0.40 -3.76
C ALA A 12 -1.07 1.53 -4.79
N GLY A 13 -2.22 1.98 -5.29
CA GLY A 13 -2.31 3.18 -6.12
C GLY A 13 -2.04 4.44 -5.30
N GLY A 14 -1.41 5.44 -5.92
CA GLY A 14 -1.31 6.76 -5.31
C GLY A 14 -2.65 7.50 -5.37
N GLN A 15 -2.85 8.45 -4.46
CA GLN A 15 -4.05 9.27 -4.39
C GLN A 15 -3.69 10.72 -4.09
N LEU A 16 -4.42 11.64 -4.70
CA LEU A 16 -4.37 13.07 -4.39
C LEU A 16 -5.74 13.50 -3.86
N ALA A 17 -5.76 14.22 -2.75
CA ALA A 17 -6.98 14.77 -2.17
C ALA A 17 -6.69 16.04 -1.39
N LEU A 18 -7.72 16.84 -1.13
CA LEU A 18 -7.67 17.84 -0.08
C LEU A 18 -7.96 17.20 1.27
N ALA A 19 -7.46 17.79 2.35
CA ALA A 19 -7.70 17.29 3.71
C ALA A 19 -9.19 17.23 4.08
N GLY A 20 -10.03 18.07 3.46
CA GLY A 20 -11.49 18.00 3.56
C GLY A 20 -12.14 16.81 2.82
N GLY A 21 -11.35 15.93 2.20
CA GLY A 21 -11.83 14.69 1.55
C GLY A 21 -12.11 14.81 0.05
N ARG A 22 -12.06 16.03 -0.54
CA ARG A 22 -12.25 16.22 -1.98
C ARG A 22 -11.10 15.58 -2.77
N ALA A 23 -11.40 14.54 -3.54
CA ALA A 23 -10.43 13.90 -4.44
C ALA A 23 -9.98 14.85 -5.56
N LEU A 24 -8.71 14.73 -5.96
CA LEU A 24 -8.10 15.49 -7.04
C LEU A 24 -7.67 14.56 -8.18
N GLN A 25 -7.61 15.10 -9.40
CA GLN A 25 -7.13 14.36 -10.56
C GLN A 25 -5.65 13.99 -10.40
N ALA A 26 -5.30 12.77 -10.80
CA ALA A 26 -3.93 12.24 -10.69
C ALA A 26 -2.91 12.99 -11.57
N LYS A 27 -3.36 13.68 -12.61
CA LYS A 27 -2.52 14.46 -13.54
C LYS A 27 -3.23 15.74 -13.95
N GLY A 28 -2.44 16.78 -14.26
CA GLY A 28 -2.94 18.08 -14.70
C GLY A 28 -2.73 19.17 -13.66
N ARG A 29 -3.40 20.31 -13.86
CA ARG A 29 -3.28 21.50 -13.01
C ARG A 29 -4.60 21.76 -12.30
N GLN A 30 -4.57 21.86 -10.98
CA GLN A 30 -5.75 22.06 -10.13
C GLN A 30 -5.43 23.08 -9.05
N LEU A 31 -6.42 23.90 -8.69
CA LEU A 31 -6.27 24.90 -7.63
C LEU A 31 -6.47 24.25 -6.26
N VAL A 32 -5.49 24.46 -5.37
CA VAL A 32 -5.64 24.24 -3.93
C VAL A 32 -6.03 25.58 -3.31
N PRO A 33 -7.24 25.71 -2.72
CA PRO A 33 -7.65 26.96 -2.09
C PRO A 33 -6.70 27.37 -0.97
N ALA A 34 -6.59 28.67 -0.70
CA ALA A 34 -5.83 29.16 0.45
C ALA A 34 -6.40 28.59 1.75
N GLY A 35 -5.52 28.16 2.65
CA GLY A 35 -5.91 27.54 3.94
C GLY A 35 -6.28 26.06 3.86
N GLU A 36 -6.44 25.49 2.66
CA GLU A 36 -6.61 24.04 2.48
C GLU A 36 -5.26 23.31 2.50
N ARG A 37 -5.30 22.00 2.76
CA ARG A 37 -4.11 21.14 2.73
C ARG A 37 -4.24 20.10 1.63
N LEU A 38 -3.21 20.02 0.80
CA LEU A 38 -3.04 18.93 -0.15
C LEU A 38 -2.50 17.69 0.58
N VAL A 39 -3.19 16.57 0.43
CA VAL A 39 -2.77 15.25 0.89
C VAL A 39 -2.32 14.43 -0.32
N VAL A 40 -1.08 13.98 -0.28
CA VAL A 40 -0.46 13.15 -1.32
C VAL A 40 -0.16 11.79 -0.73
N HIS A 41 -0.88 10.77 -1.18
CA HIS A 41 -0.52 9.38 -0.92
C HIS A 41 0.31 8.88 -2.10
N THR A 42 1.60 8.68 -1.88
CA THR A 42 2.49 8.15 -2.90
C THR A 42 2.18 6.68 -3.17
N PRO A 43 2.24 6.23 -4.45
CA PRO A 43 2.01 4.83 -4.77
C PRO A 43 3.06 3.91 -4.13
N GLY A 44 2.66 2.67 -3.85
CA GLY A 44 3.57 1.61 -3.43
C GLY A 44 4.17 0.85 -4.62
N GLY A 45 5.27 0.13 -4.36
CA GLY A 45 5.84 -0.84 -5.31
C GLY A 45 5.01 -2.12 -5.41
N GLY A 46 5.16 -2.86 -6.51
CA GLY A 46 4.64 -4.23 -6.63
C GLY A 46 5.49 -5.21 -5.83
N GLY A 47 4.86 -6.22 -5.23
CA GLY A 47 5.55 -7.27 -4.50
C GLY A 47 6.27 -8.25 -5.42
N LEU A 48 7.24 -8.98 -4.85
CA LEU A 48 7.98 -10.05 -5.50
C LEU A 48 7.83 -11.34 -4.68
N GLY A 49 7.48 -12.44 -5.35
CA GLY A 49 7.31 -13.74 -4.69
C GLY A 49 5.96 -13.91 -4.02
N ASP A 50 5.62 -15.15 -3.67
CA ASP A 50 4.40 -15.47 -2.92
C ASP A 50 4.50 -14.93 -1.47
N PRO A 51 3.57 -14.06 -1.03
CA PRO A 51 3.50 -13.60 0.35
C PRO A 51 3.46 -14.72 1.41
N ALA A 52 2.93 -15.91 1.12
CA ALA A 52 2.95 -17.04 2.07
C ALA A 52 4.36 -17.47 2.46
N THR A 53 5.32 -17.28 1.56
CA THR A 53 6.71 -17.72 1.73
C THR A 53 7.57 -16.67 2.45
N ARG A 54 6.96 -15.55 2.85
CA ARG A 54 7.63 -14.45 3.55
C ARG A 54 8.13 -14.93 4.91
N ASP A 55 9.44 -14.82 5.13
CA ASP A 55 10.07 -15.15 6.43
C ASP A 55 9.35 -14.45 7.61
N PRO A 56 8.80 -15.22 8.58
CA PRO A 56 8.08 -14.71 9.73
C PRO A 56 8.89 -13.69 10.55
N ALA A 57 10.19 -13.91 10.76
CA ALA A 57 11.00 -13.02 11.60
C ALA A 57 11.14 -11.63 10.98
N ARG A 58 11.26 -11.56 9.64
CA ARG A 58 11.27 -10.27 8.97
C ARG A 58 9.85 -9.66 8.89
N LEU A 59 8.78 -10.45 8.81
CA LEU A 59 7.41 -9.91 8.85
C LEU A 59 7.10 -9.28 10.22
N GLU A 60 7.51 -9.92 11.31
CA GLU A 60 7.41 -9.36 12.66
C GLU A 60 8.18 -8.06 12.79
N ARG A 61 9.36 -7.97 12.16
CA ARG A 61 10.08 -6.70 12.06
C ARG A 61 9.30 -5.65 11.29
N ASP A 62 8.77 -5.97 10.12
CA ASP A 62 8.01 -5.02 9.31
C ASP A 62 6.78 -4.48 10.07
N VAL A 63 6.13 -5.32 10.89
CA VAL A 63 5.02 -4.90 11.77
C VAL A 63 5.49 -3.97 12.90
N ARG A 64 6.57 -4.32 13.58
CA ARG A 64 7.15 -3.49 14.66
C ARG A 64 7.61 -2.13 14.14
N ASP A 65 8.18 -2.11 12.93
CA ASP A 65 8.70 -0.92 12.27
C ASP A 65 7.57 -0.08 11.63
N GLY A 66 6.31 -0.54 11.72
CA GLY A 66 5.14 0.18 11.21
C GLY A 66 5.00 0.17 9.68
N LEU A 67 5.78 -0.66 8.99
CA LEU A 67 5.74 -0.80 7.53
C LEU A 67 4.51 -1.60 7.07
N VAL A 68 4.03 -2.51 7.93
CA VAL A 68 2.84 -3.34 7.70
C VAL A 68 2.00 -3.33 8.97
N SER A 69 0.70 -3.06 8.88
CA SER A 69 -0.18 -3.21 10.06
C SER A 69 -0.40 -4.68 10.42
N ALA A 70 -0.72 -4.98 11.68
CA ALA A 70 -1.03 -6.36 12.10
C ALA A 70 -2.18 -7.00 11.29
N GLY A 71 -3.19 -6.20 10.91
CA GLY A 71 -4.28 -6.65 10.05
C GLY A 71 -3.82 -7.01 8.63
N GLN A 72 -2.96 -6.18 8.03
CA GLN A 72 -2.36 -6.48 6.73
C GLN A 72 -1.45 -7.72 6.80
N ALA A 73 -0.69 -7.88 7.89
CA ALA A 73 0.14 -9.06 8.11
C ALA A 73 -0.71 -10.34 8.09
N LEU A 74 -1.85 -10.34 8.78
CA LEU A 74 -2.79 -11.46 8.81
C LEU A 74 -3.43 -11.73 7.43
N HIS A 75 -3.89 -10.70 6.75
CA HIS A 75 -4.62 -10.87 5.49
C HIS A 75 -3.70 -11.25 4.32
N ALA A 76 -2.59 -10.53 4.14
CA ALA A 76 -1.75 -10.66 2.96
C ALA A 76 -0.76 -11.82 3.05
N TYR A 77 -0.25 -12.14 4.24
CA TYR A 77 0.84 -13.11 4.39
C TYR A 77 0.39 -14.46 4.97
N ARG A 78 -0.65 -14.50 5.81
CA ARG A 78 -1.13 -15.76 6.40
C ARG A 78 -2.19 -16.50 5.57
N GLN A 79 -2.96 -15.80 4.72
CA GLN A 79 -4.01 -16.46 3.92
C GLN A 79 -3.48 -17.32 2.76
N ALA A 80 -2.23 -17.13 2.35
CA ALA A 80 -1.64 -17.93 1.27
C ALA A 80 -1.14 -19.32 1.74
N ALA A 81 -1.01 -19.56 3.05
CA ALA A 81 -0.64 -20.87 3.61
C ALA A 81 -1.83 -21.85 3.74
N ALA A 82 -3.05 -21.42 3.43
CA ALA A 82 -4.29 -22.16 3.68
C ALA A 82 -5.06 -22.59 2.41
N ARG A 83 -4.42 -22.55 1.23
CA ARG A 83 -5.03 -23.13 0.01
C ARG A 83 -4.65 -24.62 -0.09
N PRO A 84 -5.63 -25.54 -0.18
CA PRO A 84 -5.38 -26.95 -0.42
C PRO A 84 -4.78 -27.21 -1.81
#